data_AF-X1Q1J0-F1
#
_entry.id   AF-X1Q1J0-F1
#
_cell.length_a   1.000
_cell.length_b   1.000
_cell.length_c   1.000
_cell.angle_alpha   90.00
_cell.angle_beta   90.00
_cell.angle_gamma   90.00
#
_symmetry.space_group_name_H-M   'P 1'
#
loop_
_entity.id
_entity.type
_entity.pdbx_description
1 polymer ?
#
loop_
_entity_poly.entity_id
_entity_poly.type
_entity_poly.pdbx_seq_one_letter_code
_entity_poly.pdbx_strand_id
1 'polypeptide(L)'
;MTNHWIDIRNADCIMIIGSNAAENHPISFKWVTKAMERGAKLIHVDPRFTRTSSKADIYAPIRSGTDIAFIGGMINYVLNDMENNPDSYN
;
A
#
# COMPACT_ATOMS: atom_id res chain seq x y z
N MET A 1 13.04 8.21 -4.10
CA MET A 1 12.33 7.01 -4.60
C MET A 1 13.38 6.07 -5.19
N THR A 2 13.26 4.77 -4.96
CA THR A 2 14.12 3.73 -5.57
C THR A 2 13.70 3.40 -7.02
N ASN A 3 12.42 3.59 -7.34
CA ASN A 3 11.82 3.42 -8.68
C ASN A 3 11.25 4.77 -9.19
N HIS A 4 10.54 4.77 -10.34
CA HIS A 4 9.96 5.98 -10.94
C HIS A 4 8.43 5.88 -11.13
N TRP A 5 7.75 7.01 -11.38
CA TRP A 5 6.28 7.07 -11.46
C TRP A 5 5.63 6.06 -12.39
N ILE A 6 6.19 5.87 -13.59
CA ILE A 6 5.64 4.95 -14.60
C ILE A 6 5.69 3.48 -14.13
N ASP A 7 6.63 3.15 -13.24
CA ASP A 7 6.86 1.77 -12.79
C ASP A 7 5.76 1.28 -11.85
N ILE A 8 5.04 2.19 -11.20
CA ILE A 8 3.90 1.87 -10.31
C ILE A 8 2.86 0.99 -11.01
N ARG A 9 2.67 1.16 -12.33
CA ARG A 9 1.72 0.37 -13.12
C ARG A 9 2.02 -1.13 -13.15
N ASN A 10 3.25 -1.51 -12.80
CA ASN A 10 3.75 -2.89 -12.83
C ASN A 10 3.60 -3.60 -11.47
N ALA A 11 3.10 -2.93 -10.43
CA ALA A 11 2.89 -3.52 -9.12
C ALA A 11 1.65 -4.42 -9.08
N ASP A 12 1.70 -5.51 -8.30
CA ASP A 12 0.54 -6.39 -8.02
C ASP A 12 -0.17 -6.00 -6.71
N CYS A 13 0.52 -5.28 -5.83
CA CYS A 13 -0.03 -4.67 -4.64
C CYS A 13 0.64 -3.31 -4.42
N ILE A 14 -0.16 -2.28 -4.12
CA ILE A 14 0.28 -0.92 -3.84
C ILE A 14 -0.23 -0.54 -2.46
N MET A 15 0.68 -0.35 -1.52
CA MET A 15 0.38 0.19 -0.20
C MET A 15 0.79 1.66 -0.14
N ILE A 16 -0.19 2.56 -0.12
CA ILE A 16 0.02 3.98 0.11
C ILE A 16 -0.13 4.23 1.62
N ILE A 17 0.98 4.52 2.30
CA ILE A 17 1.02 4.83 3.73
C ILE A 17 1.60 6.23 3.93
N GLY A 18 0.91 7.09 4.69
CA GLY A 18 1.37 8.46 4.97
C GLY A 18 1.42 9.39 3.75
N SER A 19 0.67 9.12 2.69
CA SER A 19 0.64 9.93 1.47
C SER A 19 -0.76 10.02 0.88
N ASN A 20 -1.22 11.23 0.59
CA ASN A 20 -2.50 11.46 -0.10
C ASN A 20 -2.28 11.61 -1.62
N ALA A 21 -1.83 10.54 -2.28
CA ALA A 21 -1.32 10.57 -3.65
C ALA A 21 -2.34 11.04 -4.72
N ALA A 22 -3.63 10.74 -4.56
CA ALA A 22 -4.66 11.19 -5.51
C ALA A 22 -4.81 12.72 -5.53
N GLU A 23 -4.47 13.41 -4.43
CA GLU A 23 -4.58 14.87 -4.32
C GLU A 23 -3.22 15.55 -4.49
N ASN A 24 -2.17 14.98 -3.90
CA ASN A 24 -0.84 15.60 -3.83
C ASN A 24 0.05 15.20 -5.02
N HIS A 25 -0.25 14.08 -5.70
CA HIS A 25 0.49 13.57 -6.86
C HIS A 25 -0.46 13.02 -7.94
N PRO A 26 -1.43 13.83 -8.41
CA PRO A 26 -2.55 13.35 -9.23
C PRO A 26 -2.11 12.69 -10.55
N ILE A 27 -1.03 13.18 -11.18
CA ILE A 27 -0.48 12.58 -12.40
C ILE A 27 0.17 11.22 -12.13
N SER A 28 0.82 11.06 -10.98
CA SER A 28 1.37 9.76 -10.57
C SER A 28 0.26 8.76 -10.27
N PHE A 29 -0.88 9.22 -9.77
CA PHE A 29 -2.04 8.36 -9.48
C PHE A 29 -2.62 7.68 -10.72
N LYS A 30 -2.40 8.25 -11.92
CA LYS A 30 -2.70 7.57 -13.20
C LYS A 30 -2.08 6.17 -13.26
N TRP A 31 -0.86 6.00 -12.76
CA TRP A 31 -0.15 4.72 -12.81
C TRP A 31 -0.64 3.75 -11.73
N VAL A 32 -1.13 4.26 -10.59
CA VAL A 32 -1.86 3.46 -9.59
C VAL A 32 -3.13 2.89 -10.22
N THR A 33 -3.95 3.72 -10.88
CA THR A 33 -5.16 3.24 -11.58
C THR A 33 -4.83 2.20 -12.65
N LYS A 34 -3.74 2.37 -13.40
CA LYS A 34 -3.30 1.37 -14.40
C LYS A 34 -2.90 0.03 -13.78
N ALA A 35 -2.27 0.03 -12.60
CA ALA A 35 -2.00 -1.21 -11.88
C ALA A 35 -3.30 -1.88 -11.42
N MET A 36 -4.24 -1.10 -10.88
CA MET A 36 -5.55 -1.61 -10.44
C MET A 36 -6.36 -2.21 -11.61
N GLU A 37 -6.35 -1.58 -12.78
CA GLU A 37 -6.99 -2.12 -14.00
C GLU A 37 -6.43 -3.49 -14.40
N ARG A 38 -5.17 -3.79 -14.05
CA ARG A 38 -4.51 -5.10 -14.26
C ARG A 38 -4.82 -6.10 -13.13
N GLY A 39 -5.50 -5.67 -12.07
CA GLY A 39 -5.87 -6.50 -10.92
C GLY A 39 -5.04 -6.24 -9.66
N ALA A 40 -4.18 -5.22 -9.65
CA ALA A 40 -3.40 -4.89 -8.47
C ALA A 40 -4.29 -4.40 -7.32
N LYS A 41 -3.96 -4.78 -6.09
CA LYS A 41 -4.67 -4.30 -4.89
C LYS A 41 -4.13 -2.95 -4.43
N LEU A 42 -5.01 -1.98 -4.20
CA LEU A 42 -4.67 -0.69 -3.59
C LEU A 42 -5.09 -0.66 -2.11
N ILE A 43 -4.10 -0.51 -1.24
CA ILE A 43 -4.27 -0.33 0.20
C ILE A 43 -3.88 1.10 0.56
N HIS A 44 -4.73 1.81 1.30
CA HIS A 44 -4.44 3.14 1.81
C HIS A 44 -4.47 3.17 3.34
N VAL A 45 -3.32 3.43 3.95
CA VAL A 45 -3.11 3.53 5.39
C VAL A 45 -2.97 5.01 5.75
N ASP A 46 -4.04 5.61 6.29
CA ASP A 46 -4.08 7.03 6.65
C ASP A 46 -5.07 7.24 7.82
N PRO A 47 -4.77 8.13 8.79
CA PRO A 47 -5.71 8.47 9.86
C PRO A 47 -7.02 9.09 9.37
N ARG A 48 -7.09 9.54 8.11
CA ARG A 48 -8.25 10.21 7.52
C ARG A 48 -8.71 9.49 6.27
N PHE A 49 -10.01 9.60 5.99
CA PHE A 49 -10.55 9.19 4.71
C PHE A 49 -10.39 10.33 3.69
N THR A 50 -9.55 10.14 2.67
CA THR A 50 -9.23 11.16 1.65
C THR A 50 -9.70 10.75 0.26
N ARG A 51 -9.43 11.56 -0.79
CA ARG A 51 -9.69 11.13 -2.17
C ARG A 51 -8.86 9.91 -2.56
N THR A 52 -7.67 9.72 -1.96
CA THR A 52 -6.88 8.49 -2.13
C THR A 52 -7.62 7.29 -1.52
N SER A 53 -8.15 7.41 -0.29
CA SER A 53 -8.95 6.35 0.35
C SER A 53 -10.16 5.97 -0.49
N SER A 54 -10.83 6.94 -1.13
CA SER A 54 -12.01 6.69 -1.96
C SER A 54 -11.76 5.80 -3.19
N LYS A 55 -10.49 5.58 -3.55
CA LYS A 55 -10.07 4.72 -4.66
C LYS A 55 -9.47 3.40 -4.19
N ALA A 56 -9.19 3.23 -2.90
CA ALA A 56 -8.52 2.04 -2.38
C ALA A 56 -9.49 0.86 -2.27
N ASP A 57 -8.99 -0.36 -2.52
CA ASP A 57 -9.68 -1.60 -2.16
C ASP A 57 -9.81 -1.72 -0.64
N ILE A 58 -8.75 -1.35 0.07
CA ILE A 58 -8.67 -1.39 1.54
C ILE A 58 -8.28 -0.01 2.05
N TYR A 59 -9.18 0.62 2.80
CA TYR A 59 -8.83 1.74 3.66
C TYR A 59 -8.56 1.22 5.07
N ALA A 60 -7.31 1.32 5.52
CA ALA A 60 -6.88 0.92 6.85
C ALA A 60 -6.67 2.17 7.72
N PRO A 61 -7.67 2.59 8.51
CA PRO A 61 -7.51 3.74 9.40
C PRO A 61 -6.47 3.43 10.46
N ILE A 62 -5.53 4.36 10.67
CA ILE A 62 -4.47 4.26 11.67
C ILE A 62 -4.54 5.44 12.64
N ARG A 63 -4.15 5.28 13.90
CA ARG A 63 -3.96 6.41 14.81
C ARG A 63 -2.69 7.17 14.44
N SER A 64 -2.74 8.50 14.42
CA SER A 64 -1.55 9.33 14.14
C SER A 64 -0.36 8.93 15.01
N GLY A 65 0.80 8.72 14.37
CA GLY A 65 2.05 8.36 15.04
C GLY A 65 2.21 6.88 15.41
N THR A 66 1.36 5.99 14.89
CA THR A 66 1.41 4.54 15.18
C THR A 66 1.95 3.68 14.04
N ASP A 67 2.56 4.30 13.03
CA ASP A 67 3.12 3.63 11.84
C ASP A 67 4.16 2.56 12.19
N ILE A 68 5.01 2.79 13.20
CA ILE A 68 6.00 1.79 13.66
C ILE A 68 5.30 0.55 14.21
N ALA A 69 4.21 0.71 14.97
CA ALA A 69 3.47 -0.43 15.49
C ALA A 69 2.79 -1.21 14.35
N PHE A 70 2.25 -0.51 13.35
CA PHE A 70 1.64 -1.11 12.17
C PHE A 70 2.66 -1.92 11.35
N ILE A 71 3.77 -1.30 10.95
CA ILE A 71 4.83 -1.97 10.17
C ILE A 71 5.53 -3.04 11.00
N GLY A 72 5.77 -2.81 12.30
CA GLY A 72 6.32 -3.81 13.21
C GLY A 72 5.42 -5.05 13.34
N GLY A 73 4.10 -4.84 13.39
CA GLY A 73 3.12 -5.93 13.34
C GLY A 73 3.18 -6.73 12.04
N MET A 74 3.32 -6.06 10.89
CA MET A 74 3.51 -6.73 9.59
C MET A 74 4.81 -7.54 9.54
N ILE A 75 5.93 -6.99 10.03
CA ILE A 75 7.21 -7.71 10.10
C ILE A 75 7.04 -8.96 10.97
N ASN A 76 6.49 -8.81 12.17
CA ASN A 76 6.25 -9.94 13.06
C ASN A 76 5.33 -10.99 12.41
N TYR A 77 4.27 -10.57 11.72
CA TYR A 77 3.41 -11.48 10.97
C TYR A 77 4.19 -12.28 9.93
N VAL A 78 4.97 -11.60 9.07
CA VAL A 78 5.75 -12.25 8.01
C VAL A 78 6.77 -13.23 8.60
N LEU A 79 7.47 -12.89 9.68
CA LEU A 79 8.43 -13.80 10.32
C LEU A 79 7.73 -15.07 10.85
N ASN A 80 6.61 -14.90 11.55
CA ASN A 80 5.83 -16.04 12.05
C ASN A 80 5.27 -16.89 10.90
N ASP A 81 4.81 -16.26 9.81
CA ASP A 81 4.27 -16.99 8.65
C ASP A 81 5.37 -17.76 7.91
N MET A 82 6.57 -17.19 7.76
CA MET A 82 7.75 -17.89 7.23
C MET A 82 8.16 -19.10 8.08
N GLU A 83 8.07 -19.00 9.41
CA GLU A 83 8.35 -20.14 10.30
C GLU A 83 7.27 -21.24 10.20
N ASN A 84 6.00 -20.86 10.05
CA ASN A 84 4.88 -21.80 10.01
C ASN A 84 4.65 -22.41 8.62
N ASN A 85 4.96 -21.67 7.55
CA ASN A 85 4.70 -22.02 6.15
C ASN A 85 5.97 -21.89 5.29
N PRO A 86 7.08 -22.58 5.62
CA PRO A 86 8.36 -22.36 4.95
C PRO A 86 8.31 -22.60 3.42
N ASP A 87 7.46 -23.52 2.96
CA ASP A 87 7.29 -23.84 1.53
C ASP A 87 6.48 -22.79 0.74
N SER A 88 5.86 -21.81 1.42
CA SER A 88 5.06 -20.75 0.78
C SER A 88 5.88 -19.54 0.33
N TYR A 89 7.17 -19.53 0.68
CA TYR A 89 8.11 -18.47 0.34
C TYR A 89 9.16 -19.03 -0.63
N ASN A 90 9.67 -18.17 -1.51
CA ASN A 90 10.65 -18.53 -2.53
C ASN A 90 11.99 -18.99 -1.93
#